data_AF-A0A1S1NGZ9-F1
#
_entry.id   AF-A0A1S1NGZ9-F1
#
_cell.length_a   1.000
_cell.length_b   1.000
_cell.length_c   1.000
_cell.angle_alpha   90.00
_cell.angle_beta   90.00
_cell.angle_gamma   90.00
#
_symmetry.space_group_name_H-M   'P 1'
#
loop_
_entity.id
_entity.type
_entity.pdbx_description
1 polymer ?
#
loop_
_entity_poly.entity_id
_entity_poly.type
_entity_poly.pdbx_seq_one_letter_code
_entity_poly.pdbx_strand_id
1 'polypeptide(L)'
;MVLQTARRQAVAPLVAVCAALVYAVMWLGWRQDWGWLQAVDTSALTAAHHIGVKHHGWVQFWQVLCTVFSPAAFRLVGMVAVVAALVRRRVWAAVFLLVAVELSEVVSHVAKALAERPRPVTALVAEPSWSFPSGHALGVTAAVLALLTVLLPLLRPAARPAATAVGAL
;
A
#
# COMPACT_ATOMS: atom_id res chain seq x y z
N MET A 1 31.32 -8.11 4.62
CA MET A 1 30.00 -8.63 5.05
C MET A 1 29.34 -7.73 6.09
N VAL A 2 29.98 -7.43 7.23
CA VAL A 2 29.43 -6.57 8.32
C VAL A 2 28.98 -5.16 7.87
N LEU A 3 29.76 -4.48 7.02
CA LEU A 3 29.41 -3.16 6.48
C LEU A 3 28.17 -3.19 5.56
N GLN A 4 27.92 -4.30 4.85
CA GLN A 4 26.74 -4.45 4.01
C GLN A 4 25.48 -4.71 4.83
N THR A 5 25.59 -5.46 5.93
CA THR A 5 24.48 -5.68 6.87
C THR A 5 24.13 -4.41 7.62
N ALA A 6 25.12 -3.65 8.12
CA ALA A 6 24.90 -2.37 8.79
C ALA A 6 24.25 -1.32 7.87
N ARG A 7 24.71 -1.22 6.62
CA ARG A 7 24.11 -0.33 5.61
C ARG A 7 22.67 -0.73 5.28
N ARG A 8 22.37 -2.04 5.18
CA ARG A 8 20.98 -2.52 4.96
C ARG A 8 20.08 -2.27 6.16
N GLN A 9 20.62 -2.36 7.38
CA GLN A 9 19.87 -2.10 8.61
C GLN A 9 19.54 -0.61 8.82
N ALA A 10 20.32 0.32 8.25
CA ALA A 10 20.04 1.75 8.33
C ALA A 10 19.07 2.27 7.26
N VAL A 11 19.00 1.63 6.08
CA VAL A 11 18.17 2.11 4.97
C VAL A 11 16.67 1.91 5.23
N ALA A 12 16.27 0.75 5.75
CA ALA A 12 14.85 0.48 6.04
C ALA A 12 14.21 1.48 7.03
N PRO A 13 14.81 1.79 8.21
CA PRO A 13 14.25 2.78 9.11
C PRO A 13 14.29 4.20 8.50
N LEU A 14 15.32 4.55 7.73
CA LEU A 14 15.37 5.84 7.03
C LEU A 14 14.21 5.98 6.05
N VAL A 15 13.97 4.97 5.21
CA VAL A 15 12.84 4.98 4.25
C VAL A 15 11.51 5.06 5.00
N ALA A 16 11.35 4.33 6.11
CA ALA A 16 10.16 4.39 6.93
C ALA A 16 9.94 5.79 7.53
N VAL A 17 10.99 6.43 8.04
CA VAL A 17 10.93 7.81 8.55
C VAL A 17 10.58 8.79 7.43
N CYS A 18 11.22 8.68 6.26
CA CYS A 18 10.89 9.51 5.10
C CYS A 18 9.43 9.34 4.67
N ALA A 19 8.93 8.10 4.61
CA ALA A 19 7.54 7.82 4.27
C ALA A 19 6.56 8.41 5.31
N ALA A 20 6.88 8.28 6.60
CA ALA A 20 6.08 8.86 7.68
C ALA A 20 6.08 10.40 7.65
N LEU A 21 7.23 11.02 7.35
CA LEU A 21 7.34 12.47 7.17
C LEU A 21 6.52 12.95 5.97
N VAL A 22 6.62 12.27 4.82
CA VAL A 22 5.81 12.58 3.64
C VAL A 22 4.32 12.46 3.99
N TYR A 23 3.91 11.40 4.66
CA TYR A 23 2.52 11.24 5.13
C TYR A 23 2.10 12.41 6.04
N ALA A 24 2.92 12.77 7.04
CA ALA A 24 2.62 13.84 7.97
C ALA A 24 2.50 15.20 7.27
N VAL A 25 3.38 15.50 6.32
CA VAL A 25 3.32 16.73 5.51
C VAL A 25 2.06 16.76 4.64
N MET A 26 1.69 15.64 4.02
CA MET A 26 0.45 15.56 3.23
C MET A 26 -0.79 15.73 4.10
N TRP A 27 -0.81 15.10 5.29
CA TRP A 27 -1.90 15.26 6.25
C TRP A 27 -2.01 16.70 6.75
N LEU A 28 -0.88 17.35 7.06
CA LEU A 28 -0.86 18.75 7.48
C LEU A 28 -1.32 19.67 6.34
N GLY A 29 -0.86 19.43 5.11
CA GLY A 29 -1.29 20.20 3.94
C GLY A 29 -2.79 20.11 3.68
N TRP A 30 -3.39 18.94 3.94
CA TRP A 30 -4.84 18.79 3.96
C TRP A 30 -5.50 19.58 5.10
N ARG A 31 -5.04 19.40 6.34
CA ARG A 31 -5.62 20.05 7.55
C ARG A 31 -5.48 21.56 7.57
N GLN A 32 -4.52 22.12 6.84
CA GLN A 32 -4.24 23.55 6.75
C GLN A 32 -4.69 24.16 5.40
N ASP A 33 -5.50 23.42 4.64
CA ASP A 33 -6.08 23.88 3.37
C ASP A 33 -5.07 24.47 2.37
N TRP A 34 -3.97 23.76 2.14
CA TRP A 34 -2.95 24.20 1.19
C TRP A 34 -3.53 24.22 -0.24
N GLY A 35 -3.85 25.42 -0.74
CA GLY A 35 -4.53 25.60 -2.02
C GLY A 35 -3.80 24.97 -3.21
N TRP A 36 -2.46 25.00 -3.25
CA TRP A 36 -1.69 24.35 -4.32
C TRP A 36 -1.85 22.82 -4.30
N LEU A 37 -1.91 22.21 -3.11
CA LEU A 37 -2.04 20.77 -2.95
C LEU A 37 -3.44 20.33 -3.40
N GLN A 38 -4.46 21.08 -3.00
CA GLN A 38 -5.84 20.86 -3.45
C GLN A 38 -6.00 21.08 -4.96
N ALA A 39 -5.32 22.08 -5.53
CA ALA A 39 -5.36 22.35 -6.98
C ALA A 39 -4.74 21.20 -7.79
N VAL A 40 -3.57 20.70 -7.37
CA VAL A 40 -2.93 19.53 -8.01
C VAL A 40 -3.83 18.30 -7.92
N ASP A 41 -4.34 17.98 -6.73
CA ASP A 41 -5.23 16.82 -6.52
C ASP A 41 -6.53 16.93 -7.35
N THR A 42 -7.17 18.09 -7.34
CA THR A 42 -8.41 18.35 -8.10
C THR A 42 -8.16 18.32 -9.61
N SER A 43 -7.03 18.84 -10.09
CA SER A 43 -6.69 18.82 -11.52
C SER A 43 -6.53 17.38 -12.04
N ALA A 44 -5.87 16.52 -11.27
CA ALA A 44 -5.71 15.11 -11.60
C ALA A 44 -7.06 14.37 -11.58
N LEU A 45 -7.88 14.59 -10.55
CA LEU A 45 -9.23 14.02 -10.44
C LEU A 45 -10.13 14.45 -11.59
N THR A 46 -10.10 15.72 -11.97
CA THR A 46 -10.91 16.27 -13.07
C THR A 46 -10.51 15.67 -14.41
N ALA A 47 -9.21 15.55 -14.68
CA ALA A 47 -8.70 14.92 -15.88
C ALA A 47 -9.13 13.45 -15.98
N ALA A 48 -8.98 12.68 -14.88
CA ALA A 48 -9.40 11.28 -14.83
C ALA A 48 -10.91 11.12 -14.99
N HIS A 49 -11.70 11.98 -14.34
CA HIS A 49 -13.16 11.97 -14.45
C HIS A 49 -13.63 12.24 -15.89
N HIS A 50 -13.03 13.22 -16.57
CA HIS A 50 -13.38 13.55 -17.95
C HIS A 50 -13.15 12.39 -18.93
N ILE A 51 -12.10 11.59 -18.70
CA ILE A 51 -11.84 10.36 -19.45
C ILE A 51 -12.85 9.27 -19.05
N GLY A 52 -13.05 9.07 -17.75
CA GLY A 52 -13.87 8.00 -17.20
C GLY A 52 -15.34 8.06 -17.62
N VAL A 53 -15.93 9.27 -17.65
CA VAL A 53 -17.33 9.47 -18.07
C VAL A 53 -17.54 9.12 -19.55
N LYS A 54 -16.50 9.26 -20.39
CA LYS A 54 -16.57 8.96 -21.83
C LYS A 54 -16.21 7.50 -22.16
N HIS A 55 -15.50 6.82 -21.26
CA HIS A 55 -14.91 5.51 -21.52
C HIS A 55 -15.21 4.53 -20.38
N HIS A 56 -16.44 4.01 -20.34
CA HIS A 56 -16.85 3.02 -19.31
C HIS A 56 -15.94 1.78 -19.25
N GLY A 57 -15.43 1.31 -20.40
CA GLY A 57 -14.49 0.18 -20.43
C GLY A 57 -13.14 0.47 -19.75
N TRP A 58 -12.68 1.72 -19.80
CA TRP A 58 -11.48 2.16 -19.06
C TRP A 58 -11.73 2.13 -17.55
N VAL A 59 -12.90 2.61 -17.09
CA VAL A 59 -13.30 2.56 -15.67
C VAL A 59 -13.40 1.11 -15.19
N GLN A 60 -14.07 0.25 -15.97
CA GLN A 60 -14.22 -1.17 -15.64
C GLN A 60 -12.86 -1.88 -15.55
N PHE A 61 -11.94 -1.59 -16.47
CA PHE A 61 -10.58 -2.15 -16.42
C PHE A 61 -9.88 -1.84 -15.09
N TRP A 62 -9.86 -0.56 -14.68
CA TRP A 62 -9.25 -0.16 -13.41
C TRP A 62 -9.97 -0.75 -12.21
N GLN A 63 -11.30 -0.82 -12.24
CA GLN A 63 -12.07 -1.42 -11.17
C GLN A 63 -11.75 -2.91 -11.00
N VAL A 64 -11.69 -3.67 -12.10
CA VAL A 64 -11.31 -5.08 -12.09
C VAL A 64 -9.88 -5.23 -11.59
N LEU A 65 -8.95 -4.41 -12.08
CA LEU A 65 -7.56 -4.42 -11.64
C LEU A 65 -7.46 -4.20 -10.12
N CYS A 66 -8.10 -3.16 -9.58
CA CYS A 66 -8.11 -2.87 -8.15
C CYS A 66 -8.81 -3.95 -7.33
N THR A 67 -9.81 -4.63 -7.89
CA THR A 67 -10.51 -5.74 -7.22
C THR A 67 -9.63 -6.99 -7.13
N VAL A 68 -8.97 -7.35 -8.23
CA VAL A 68 -8.04 -8.50 -8.31
C VAL A 68 -6.84 -8.27 -7.40
N PHE A 69 -6.28 -7.07 -7.39
CA PHE A 69 -5.16 -6.68 -6.53
C PHE A 69 -5.63 -6.00 -5.24
N SER A 70 -6.80 -6.38 -4.73
CA SER A 70 -7.33 -5.80 -3.49
C SER A 70 -6.55 -6.27 -2.26
N PRO A 71 -6.57 -5.51 -1.15
CA PRO A 71 -6.03 -5.97 0.13
C PRO A 71 -6.57 -7.33 0.56
N ALA A 72 -7.83 -7.65 0.25
CA ALA A 72 -8.45 -8.94 0.54
C ALA A 72 -7.78 -10.10 -0.23
N ALA A 73 -7.50 -9.91 -1.52
CA ALA A 73 -6.78 -10.89 -2.33
C ALA A 73 -5.38 -11.14 -1.78
N PHE A 74 -4.65 -10.07 -1.43
CA PHE A 74 -3.34 -10.19 -0.81
C PHE A 74 -3.39 -10.82 0.59
N ARG A 75 -4.46 -10.60 1.36
CA ARG A 75 -4.66 -11.26 2.65
C ARG A 75 -4.84 -12.77 2.49
N LEU A 76 -5.55 -13.21 1.46
CA LEU A 76 -5.66 -14.64 1.13
C LEU A 76 -4.29 -15.24 0.80
N VAL A 77 -3.50 -14.57 -0.06
CA VAL A 77 -2.12 -14.97 -0.38
C VAL A 77 -1.25 -14.99 0.87
N GLY A 78 -1.37 -13.98 1.72
CA GLY A 78 -0.69 -13.89 3.01
C GLY A 78 -1.04 -15.05 3.94
N MET A 79 -2.32 -15.45 4.00
CA MET A 79 -2.77 -16.59 4.79
C MET A 79 -2.16 -17.90 4.30
N VAL A 80 -2.11 -18.11 2.99
CA VAL A 80 -1.42 -19.27 2.39
C VAL A 80 0.06 -19.26 2.76
N ALA A 81 0.72 -18.10 2.70
CA ALA A 81 2.12 -17.95 3.09
C ALA A 81 2.36 -18.21 4.59
N VAL A 82 1.43 -17.79 5.46
CA VAL A 82 1.43 -18.06 6.90
C VAL A 82 1.34 -19.56 7.15
N VAL A 83 0.36 -20.25 6.56
CA VAL A 83 0.22 -21.72 6.69
C VAL A 83 1.48 -22.42 6.18
N ALA A 84 2.00 -22.01 5.03
CA ALA A 84 3.23 -22.56 4.46
C ALA A 84 4.47 -22.32 5.32
N ALA A 85 4.53 -21.22 6.07
CA ALA A 85 5.58 -20.92 7.03
C ALA A 85 5.46 -21.78 8.29
N LEU A 86 4.23 -21.97 8.81
CA LEU A 86 3.95 -22.81 9.97
C LEU A 86 4.28 -24.28 9.71
N VAL A 87 3.89 -24.82 8.55
CA VAL A 87 4.24 -26.19 8.12
C VAL A 87 5.75 -26.38 8.06
N ARG A 88 6.50 -25.34 7.66
CA ARG A 88 7.97 -25.33 7.66
C ARG A 88 8.61 -24.95 9.01
N ARG A 89 7.81 -24.88 10.09
CA ARG A 89 8.23 -24.50 11.45
C ARG A 89 8.88 -23.11 11.56
N ARG A 90 8.57 -22.21 10.64
CA ARG A 90 9.06 -20.81 10.62
C ARG A 90 8.09 -19.88 11.32
N VAL A 91 7.91 -20.10 12.62
CA VAL A 91 6.90 -19.39 13.44
C VAL A 91 7.06 -17.88 13.37
N TRP A 92 8.27 -17.35 13.39
CA TRP A 92 8.51 -15.90 13.33
C TRP A 92 8.11 -15.28 11.98
N ALA A 93 8.28 -16.01 10.87
CA ALA A 93 7.82 -15.53 9.56
C ALA A 93 6.28 -15.49 9.50
N ALA A 94 5.62 -16.50 10.06
CA ALA A 94 4.16 -16.54 10.17
C ALA A 94 3.62 -15.39 11.03
N VAL A 95 4.19 -15.18 12.22
CA VAL A 95 3.83 -14.07 13.12
C VAL A 95 4.06 -12.72 12.45
N PHE A 96 5.22 -12.54 11.80
CA PHE A 96 5.52 -11.30 11.08
C PHE A 96 4.50 -11.00 9.99
N LEU A 97 4.13 -11.99 9.15
CA LEU A 97 3.14 -11.80 8.10
C LEU A 97 1.76 -11.43 8.66
N LEU A 98 1.31 -12.10 9.72
CA LEU A 98 0.04 -11.79 10.37
C LEU A 98 0.05 -10.38 10.95
N VAL A 99 1.07 -10.04 11.73
CA VAL A 99 1.19 -8.72 12.37
C VAL A 99 1.28 -7.62 11.31
N ALA A 100 2.07 -7.80 10.25
CA ALA A 100 2.22 -6.78 9.21
C ALA A 100 0.90 -6.47 8.49
N VAL A 101 0.11 -7.50 8.18
CA VAL A 101 -1.18 -7.32 7.49
C VAL A 101 -2.22 -6.70 8.43
N GLU A 102 -2.42 -7.26 9.61
CA GLU A 102 -3.44 -6.79 10.55
C GLU A 102 -3.12 -5.38 11.08
N LEU A 103 -1.85 -5.08 11.35
CA LEU A 103 -1.44 -3.74 11.79
C LEU A 103 -1.68 -2.71 10.68
N SER A 104 -1.50 -3.08 9.40
CA SER A 104 -1.74 -2.16 8.28
C SER A 104 -3.21 -1.71 8.21
N GLU A 105 -4.14 -2.61 8.50
CA GLU A 105 -5.57 -2.28 8.56
C GLU A 105 -5.88 -1.33 9.71
N VAL A 106 -5.38 -1.65 10.92
CA VAL A 106 -5.56 -0.79 12.09
C VAL A 106 -5.00 0.61 11.83
N VAL A 107 -3.79 0.71 11.28
CA VAL A 107 -3.16 1.98 10.92
C VAL A 107 -4.01 2.72 9.88
N SER A 108 -4.53 2.05 8.85
CA SER A 108 -5.39 2.68 7.85
C SER A 108 -6.68 3.22 8.46
N HIS A 109 -7.33 2.45 9.32
CA HIS A 109 -8.56 2.85 10.00
C HIS A 109 -8.35 4.08 10.90
N VAL A 110 -7.30 4.07 11.72
CA VAL A 110 -6.96 5.20 12.60
C VAL A 110 -6.58 6.42 11.79
N ALA A 111 -5.73 6.27 10.76
CA ALA A 111 -5.32 7.36 9.90
C ALA A 111 -6.50 8.04 9.18
N LYS A 112 -7.46 7.23 8.70
CA LYS A 112 -8.69 7.73 8.08
C LYS A 112 -9.56 8.51 9.06
N ALA A 113 -9.71 7.99 10.28
CA ALA A 113 -10.47 8.65 11.33
C ALA A 113 -9.85 9.98 11.77
N LEU A 114 -8.53 10.13 11.69
CA LEU A 114 -7.83 11.38 12.03
C LEU A 114 -7.85 12.42 10.89
N ALA A 115 -7.92 11.98 9.64
CA ALA A 115 -7.88 12.87 8.49
C ALA A 115 -9.26 13.43 8.12
N GLU A 116 -10.32 12.63 8.30
CA GLU A 116 -11.73 12.99 8.02
C GLU A 116 -11.94 13.65 6.64
N ARG A 117 -11.10 13.26 5.66
CA ARG A 117 -11.13 13.84 4.31
C ARG A 117 -12.32 13.27 3.54
N PRO A 118 -13.30 14.09 3.13
CA PRO A 118 -14.44 13.62 2.35
C PRO A 118 -13.98 13.09 0.98
N ARG A 119 -14.78 12.20 0.39
CA ARG A 119 -14.56 11.75 -0.99
C ARG A 119 -15.08 12.81 -1.97
N PRO A 120 -14.44 13.02 -3.12
CA PRO A 120 -14.95 13.92 -4.14
C PRO A 120 -16.28 13.39 -4.70
N VAL A 121 -17.22 14.30 -5.00
CA VAL A 121 -18.52 13.95 -5.61
C VAL A 121 -18.37 13.35 -7.02
N THR A 122 -17.21 13.53 -7.65
CA THR A 122 -16.83 12.98 -8.95
C THR A 122 -16.29 11.54 -8.87
N ALA A 123 -16.47 10.85 -7.73
CA ALA A 123 -16.05 9.47 -7.58
C ALA A 123 -16.80 8.55 -8.57
N LEU A 124 -16.04 7.85 -9.42
CA LEU A 124 -16.59 6.95 -10.44
C LEU A 124 -17.07 5.61 -9.87
N VAL A 125 -16.61 5.26 -8.66
CA VAL A 125 -17.01 4.06 -7.91
C VAL A 125 -17.32 4.46 -6.48
N ALA A 126 -18.47 4.02 -5.98
CA ALA A 126 -18.92 4.34 -4.63
C ALA A 126 -18.10 3.56 -3.58
N GLU A 127 -17.61 4.26 -2.57
CA GLU A 127 -16.87 3.68 -1.44
C GLU A 127 -17.21 4.48 -0.18
N PRO A 128 -17.83 3.86 0.84
CA PRO A 128 -18.40 4.58 1.99
C PRO A 128 -17.37 5.06 3.02
N SER A 129 -16.07 4.86 2.80
CA SER A 129 -15.02 5.29 3.74
C SER A 129 -14.43 6.68 3.40
N TRP A 130 -13.73 7.28 4.37
CA TRP A 130 -12.85 8.44 4.12
C TRP A 130 -11.82 8.19 3.00
N SER A 131 -11.43 9.25 2.30
CA SER A 131 -10.56 9.17 1.11
C SER A 131 -9.06 9.13 1.43
N PHE A 132 -8.64 9.69 2.57
CA PHE A 132 -7.23 9.78 2.97
C PHE A 132 -6.95 9.10 4.31
N PRO A 133 -5.90 8.27 4.40
CA PRO A 133 -5.12 7.70 3.30
C PRO A 133 -5.91 6.62 2.54
N SER A 134 -5.43 6.25 1.34
CA SER A 134 -6.00 5.13 0.58
C SER A 134 -5.72 3.80 1.27
N GLY A 135 -6.77 3.13 1.75
CA GLY A 135 -6.66 1.81 2.39
C GLY A 135 -6.19 0.72 1.42
N HIS A 136 -6.62 0.79 0.15
CA HIS A 136 -6.14 -0.13 -0.89
C HIS A 136 -4.63 0.02 -1.10
N ALA A 137 -4.15 1.26 -1.26
CA ALA A 137 -2.72 1.51 -1.48
C ALA A 137 -1.87 1.06 -0.28
N LEU A 138 -2.29 1.42 0.94
CA LEU A 138 -1.55 1.08 2.16
C LEU A 138 -1.54 -0.43 2.41
N GLY A 139 -2.70 -1.09 2.31
CA GLY A 139 -2.84 -2.53 2.54
C GLY A 139 -2.05 -3.36 1.53
N VAL A 140 -2.12 -3.02 0.24
CA VAL A 140 -1.35 -3.72 -0.82
C VAL A 140 0.14 -3.51 -0.63
N THR A 141 0.59 -2.27 -0.39
CA THR A 141 2.02 -1.98 -0.15
C THR A 141 2.55 -2.75 1.05
N ALA A 142 1.82 -2.75 2.17
CA ALA A 142 2.19 -3.49 3.37
C ALA A 142 2.28 -5.00 3.10
N ALA A 143 1.29 -5.58 2.42
CA ALA A 143 1.26 -7.00 2.09
C ALA A 143 2.40 -7.40 1.16
N VAL A 144 2.66 -6.64 0.10
CA VAL A 144 3.76 -6.91 -0.85
C VAL A 144 5.11 -6.83 -0.17
N LEU A 145 5.36 -5.79 0.64
CA LEU A 145 6.62 -5.66 1.39
C LEU A 145 6.80 -6.79 2.40
N ALA A 146 5.73 -7.20 3.09
CA ALA A 146 5.78 -8.32 4.03
C ALA A 146 6.09 -9.64 3.32
N LEU A 147 5.43 -9.92 2.19
CA LEU A 147 5.69 -11.11 1.37
C LEU A 147 7.11 -11.12 0.82
N LEU A 148 7.60 -10.00 0.27
CA LEU A 148 8.98 -9.90 -0.22
C LEU A 148 10.01 -10.11 0.89
N THR A 149 9.74 -9.58 2.10
CA THR A 149 10.64 -9.76 3.25
C THR A 149 10.83 -11.23 3.60
N VAL A 150 9.77 -12.04 3.51
CA VAL A 150 9.82 -13.49 3.78
C VAL A 150 10.31 -14.28 2.57
N LEU A 151 9.98 -13.86 1.35
CA LEU A 151 10.26 -14.60 0.11
C LEU A 151 11.70 -14.40 -0.39
N LEU A 152 12.23 -13.18 -0.39
CA LEU A 152 13.54 -12.85 -0.96
C LEU A 152 14.70 -13.71 -0.41
N PRO A 153 14.77 -14.03 0.90
CA PRO A 153 15.81 -14.91 1.43
C PRO A 153 15.74 -16.35 0.89
N LEU A 154 14.56 -16.79 0.42
CA LEU A 154 14.30 -18.13 -0.10
C LEU A 154 14.59 -18.25 -1.59
N LEU A 155 14.64 -17.12 -2.30
CA LEU A 155 14.92 -17.09 -3.72
C LEU A 155 16.42 -17.17 -4.01
N ARG A 156 16.74 -17.79 -5.16
CA ARG A 156 18.07 -17.74 -5.77
C ARG A 156 18.51 -16.28 -5.96
N PRO A 157 19.80 -15.93 -5.76
CA PRO A 157 20.28 -14.56 -5.90
C PRO A 157 19.89 -13.88 -7.22
N ALA A 158 19.90 -14.62 -8.33
CA ALA A 158 19.52 -14.13 -9.66
C ALA A 158 18.02 -13.78 -9.79
N ALA A 159 17.14 -14.38 -8.99
CA ALA A 159 15.69 -14.14 -9.04
C ALA A 159 15.24 -12.97 -8.16
N ARG A 160 16.09 -12.50 -7.24
CA ARG A 160 15.75 -11.43 -6.29
C ARG A 160 15.42 -10.09 -6.95
N PRO A 161 16.20 -9.59 -7.95
CA PRO A 161 15.87 -8.34 -8.61
C PRO A 161 14.53 -8.39 -9.33
N ALA A 162 14.23 -9.52 -9.99
CA ALA A 162 12.96 -9.73 -10.68
C ALA A 162 11.78 -9.73 -9.69
N ALA A 163 11.90 -10.42 -8.55
CA ALA A 163 10.87 -10.42 -7.53
C ALA A 163 10.62 -9.03 -6.93
N THR A 164 11.69 -8.26 -6.66
CA THR A 164 11.56 -6.87 -6.20
C THR A 164 10.93 -5.98 -7.26
N ALA A 165 11.29 -6.13 -8.53
CA ALA A 165 10.71 -5.36 -9.63
C ALA A 165 9.21 -5.66 -9.77
N VAL A 166 8.81 -6.93 -9.71
CA VAL A 166 7.39 -7.33 -9.77
C VAL A 166 6.59 -6.75 -8.60
N GLY A 167 7.16 -6.72 -7.39
CA GLY A 167 6.49 -6.11 -6.24
C GLY A 167 6.49 -4.57 -6.24
N ALA A 168 7.20 -3.92 -7.17
CA ALA A 168 7.21 -2.47 -7.31
C ALA A 168 6.26 -1.95 -8.40
N LEU A 169 5.63 -2.86 -9.16
CA LEU A 169 4.59 -2.57 -10.14
C LEU A 169 3.22 -2.46 -9.46
#